data_AF-Q07GN8-F1
#
_entry.id   AF-Q07GN8-F1
#
_cell.length_a   1.000
_cell.length_b   1.000
_cell.length_c   1.000
_cell.angle_alpha   90.00
_cell.angle_beta   90.00
_cell.angle_gamma   90.00
#
_symmetry.space_group_name_H-M   'P 1'
#
loop_
_entity.id
_entity.type
_entity.pdbx_description
1 polymer ?
#
loop_
_entity_poly.entity_id
_entity_poly.type
_entity_poly.pdbx_seq_one_letter_code
_entity_poly.pdbx_strand_id
1 'polypeptide(L)'
;MASVCHLKTDFAALSAKLELHSYSVFTVDQIDGLPECCYTKPEPVIDPAERIEHADRFFAETGADIRHGGNRAYYPGASDYVQVPVLESFRSPEAYCTTLAHELTHWTKHRSRLDREFGRKKWGDEGYAREELGGAFLCADLAITPEPGEDHAAYIQGWLKVLKNDKRAIFAAAAHAQRATDYLCQMQPSAEEEKHNNRAAA
;
A
#
# COMPACT_ATOMS: atom_id res chain seq x y z
N MET A 1 -52.24 42.87 6.47
CA MET A 1 -51.08 42.66 5.57
C MET A 1 -50.03 41.90 6.34
N ALA A 2 -49.69 40.70 5.87
CA ALA A 2 -48.79 39.76 6.53
C ALA A 2 -47.36 40.30 6.60
N SER A 3 -46.74 40.24 7.79
CA SER A 3 -45.30 40.44 7.93
C SER A 3 -44.67 39.08 8.22
N VAL A 4 -43.78 38.69 7.31
CA VAL A 4 -43.18 37.37 7.16
C VAL A 4 -42.26 37.05 8.35
N CYS A 5 -42.57 35.96 9.06
CA CYS A 5 -41.63 35.27 9.96
C CYS A 5 -40.41 34.83 9.15
N HIS A 6 -39.26 35.50 9.36
CA HIS A 6 -37.96 34.96 8.98
C HIS A 6 -37.44 34.12 10.14
N LEU A 7 -37.75 32.82 10.15
CA LEU A 7 -36.93 31.85 10.86
C LEU A 7 -35.57 31.83 10.15
N LYS A 8 -34.56 32.44 10.75
CA LYS A 8 -33.17 32.11 10.45
C LYS A 8 -32.92 30.73 11.04
N THR A 9 -32.81 29.74 10.18
CA THR A 9 -32.32 28.42 10.54
C THR A 9 -30.82 28.54 10.80
N ASP A 10 -30.43 28.68 12.08
CA ASP A 10 -29.04 28.54 12.48
C ASP A 10 -28.65 27.06 12.40
N PHE A 11 -28.19 26.64 11.21
CA PHE A 11 -27.43 25.39 11.05
C PHE A 11 -26.02 25.64 11.61
N ALA A 12 -25.89 25.59 12.93
CA ALA A 12 -24.59 25.51 13.57
C ALA A 12 -23.92 24.21 13.08
N ALA A 13 -22.87 24.37 12.28
CA ALA A 13 -22.01 23.28 11.85
C ALA A 13 -21.53 22.52 13.10
N LEU A 14 -21.98 21.27 13.24
CA LEU A 14 -21.44 20.35 14.23
C LEU A 14 -19.99 20.09 13.82
N SER A 15 -19.06 20.84 14.42
CA SER A 15 -17.62 20.58 14.28
C SER A 15 -17.34 19.24 14.95
N ALA A 16 -17.35 18.16 14.18
CA ALA A 16 -16.90 16.86 14.66
C ALA A 16 -15.45 17.01 15.17
N LYS A 17 -15.26 16.84 16.47
CA LYS A 17 -13.96 16.89 17.10
C LYS A 17 -13.28 15.54 16.85
N LEU A 18 -12.20 15.54 16.07
CA LEU A 18 -11.44 14.32 15.79
C LEU A 18 -10.52 14.05 16.99
N GLU A 19 -10.64 12.87 17.60
CA GLU A 19 -9.88 12.48 18.79
C GLU A 19 -9.07 11.20 18.54
N LEU A 20 -7.79 11.22 18.92
CA LEU A 20 -6.91 10.05 18.86
C LEU A 20 -6.95 9.32 20.20
N HIS A 21 -7.34 8.05 20.18
CA HIS A 21 -7.36 7.17 21.35
C HIS A 21 -6.24 6.13 21.26
N SER A 22 -5.60 5.86 22.39
CA SER A 22 -4.60 4.79 22.53
C SER A 22 -5.23 3.60 23.25
N TYR A 23 -5.00 2.40 22.74
CA TYR A 23 -5.42 1.15 23.35
C TYR A 23 -4.19 0.30 23.68
N SER A 24 -4.22 -0.36 24.83
CA SER A 24 -3.24 -1.38 25.19
C SER A 24 -3.70 -2.72 24.62
N VAL A 25 -2.90 -3.31 23.75
CA VAL A 25 -3.14 -4.62 23.16
C VAL A 25 -2.01 -5.58 23.55
N PHE A 26 -2.32 -6.86 23.66
CA PHE A 26 -1.38 -7.93 23.97
C PHE A 26 -1.46 -8.97 22.85
N THR A 27 -0.31 -9.50 22.44
CA THR A 27 -0.27 -10.62 21.48
C THR A 27 -0.76 -11.90 22.15
N VAL A 28 -1.16 -12.88 21.35
CA VAL A 28 -1.67 -14.18 21.86
C VAL A 28 -0.64 -14.90 22.75
N ASP A 29 0.65 -14.72 22.47
CA ASP A 29 1.76 -15.29 23.23
C ASP A 29 1.97 -14.63 24.60
N GLN A 30 1.31 -13.49 24.87
CA GLN A 30 1.41 -12.76 26.13
C GLN A 30 0.28 -13.10 27.11
N ILE A 31 -0.65 -13.99 26.75
CA ILE A 31 -1.83 -14.32 27.56
C ILE A 31 -1.95 -15.84 27.70
N ASP A 32 -1.93 -16.31 28.96
CA ASP A 32 -2.20 -17.71 29.29
C ASP A 32 -3.70 -18.02 29.29
N GLY A 33 -4.07 -19.23 28.85
CA GLY A 33 -5.43 -19.77 28.99
C GLY A 33 -6.46 -19.20 28.01
N LEU A 34 -6.03 -18.68 26.86
CA LEU A 34 -6.96 -18.30 25.80
C LEU A 34 -7.65 -19.53 25.18
N PRO A 35 -8.84 -19.38 24.58
CA PRO A 35 -9.45 -20.42 23.76
C PRO A 35 -8.50 -20.88 22.64
N GLU A 36 -8.53 -22.17 22.27
CA GLU A 36 -7.65 -22.73 21.23
C GLU A 36 -7.75 -22.00 19.88
N CYS A 37 -8.93 -21.46 19.54
CA CYS A 37 -9.13 -20.68 18.33
C CYS A 37 -8.34 -19.35 18.30
N CYS A 38 -7.84 -18.87 19.44
CA CYS A 38 -6.96 -17.70 19.50
C CYS A 38 -5.51 -18.04 19.12
N TYR A 39 -5.10 -19.30 19.22
CA TYR A 39 -3.75 -19.76 18.91
C TYR A 39 -3.61 -20.31 17.48
N THR A 40 -4.63 -20.16 16.64
CA THR A 40 -4.60 -20.62 15.25
C THR A 40 -3.43 -19.94 14.53
N LYS A 41 -2.38 -20.72 14.25
CA LYS A 41 -1.26 -20.28 13.43
C LYS A 41 -1.76 -20.04 12.00
N PRO A 42 -1.24 -19.02 11.29
CA PRO A 42 -1.54 -18.87 9.88
C PRO A 42 -1.21 -20.17 9.13
N GLU A 43 -2.04 -20.48 8.14
CA GLU A 43 -1.87 -21.64 7.26
C GLU A 43 -0.46 -21.67 6.65
N PRO A 44 0.05 -22.88 6.33
CA PRO A 44 1.46 -23.07 6.03
C PRO A 44 1.97 -22.15 4.93
N VAL A 45 3.23 -21.76 5.12
CA VAL A 45 4.17 -21.20 4.15
C VAL A 45 3.84 -21.75 2.75
N ILE A 46 3.11 -20.96 1.95
CA ILE A 46 2.91 -21.20 0.51
C ILE A 46 4.30 -21.48 -0.07
N ASP A 47 4.42 -22.47 -0.96
CA ASP A 47 5.69 -22.75 -1.61
C ASP A 47 6.24 -21.45 -2.23
N PRO A 48 7.55 -21.12 -2.11
CA PRO A 48 8.06 -19.87 -2.66
C PRO A 48 7.68 -19.64 -4.13
N ALA A 49 7.64 -20.68 -4.96
CA ALA A 49 7.22 -20.53 -6.36
C ALA A 49 5.72 -20.19 -6.47
N GLU A 50 4.86 -20.83 -5.68
CA GLU A 50 3.42 -20.52 -5.63
C GLU A 50 3.16 -19.07 -5.15
N ARG A 51 3.98 -18.52 -4.24
CA ARG A 51 3.86 -17.10 -3.83
C ARG A 51 4.20 -16.15 -4.94
N ILE A 52 5.28 -16.42 -5.67
CA ILE A 52 5.70 -15.60 -6.80
C ILE A 52 4.64 -15.67 -7.89
N GLU A 53 4.09 -16.87 -8.17
CA GLU A 53 2.97 -17.01 -9.12
C GLU A 53 1.72 -16.24 -8.68
N HIS A 54 1.38 -16.28 -7.39
CA HIS A 54 0.30 -15.47 -6.82
C HIS A 54 0.57 -13.97 -6.99
N ALA A 55 1.79 -13.50 -6.70
CA ALA A 55 2.17 -12.11 -6.87
C ALA A 55 2.14 -11.67 -8.34
N ASP A 56 2.64 -12.50 -9.26
CA ASP A 56 2.62 -12.22 -10.71
C ASP A 56 1.19 -12.09 -11.23
N ARG A 57 0.29 -12.99 -10.81
CA ARG A 57 -1.15 -12.91 -11.12
C ARG A 57 -1.74 -11.62 -10.56
N PHE A 58 -1.47 -11.33 -9.29
CA PHE A 58 -1.95 -10.10 -8.65
C PHE A 58 -1.53 -8.85 -9.43
N PHE A 59 -0.26 -8.78 -9.85
CA PHE A 59 0.26 -7.66 -10.63
C PHE A 59 -0.39 -7.56 -12.00
N ALA A 60 -0.64 -8.69 -12.67
CA ALA A 60 -1.34 -8.72 -13.96
C ALA A 60 -2.79 -8.19 -13.83
N GLU A 61 -3.52 -8.58 -12.79
CA GLU A 61 -4.91 -8.16 -12.55
C GLU A 61 -5.04 -6.64 -12.25
N THR A 62 -3.95 -5.97 -11.86
CA THR A 62 -3.98 -4.50 -11.72
C THR A 62 -4.28 -3.76 -13.02
N GLY A 63 -4.02 -4.41 -14.17
CA GLY A 63 -4.14 -3.79 -15.49
C GLY A 63 -3.15 -2.66 -15.75
N ALA A 64 -2.12 -2.49 -14.91
CA ALA A 64 -1.08 -1.51 -15.14
C ALA A 64 -0.25 -1.85 -16.38
N ASP A 65 0.12 -0.83 -17.17
CA ASP A 65 1.10 -0.97 -18.26
C ASP A 65 2.50 -1.16 -17.64
N ILE A 66 2.89 -2.41 -17.43
CA ILE A 66 4.19 -2.80 -16.88
C ILE A 66 5.14 -3.11 -18.04
N ARG A 67 6.24 -2.36 -18.11
CA ARG A 67 7.25 -2.47 -19.16
C ARG A 67 8.57 -2.94 -18.59
N HIS A 68 9.18 -3.91 -19.25
CA HIS A 68 10.47 -4.48 -18.86
C HIS A 68 11.61 -3.92 -19.71
N GLY A 69 12.71 -3.55 -19.06
CA GLY A 69 13.92 -3.07 -19.72
C GLY A 69 14.68 -2.00 -18.94
N GLY A 70 15.83 -1.60 -19.47
CA GLY A 70 16.73 -0.66 -18.79
C GLY A 70 17.36 -1.24 -17.52
N ASN A 71 17.88 -0.37 -16.66
CA ASN A 71 18.60 -0.73 -15.45
C ASN A 71 18.02 -0.08 -14.18
N ARG A 72 16.82 0.51 -14.28
CA ARG A 72 16.13 1.18 -13.16
C ARG A 72 14.63 0.94 -13.22
N ALA A 73 14.03 0.76 -12.05
CA ALA A 73 12.58 0.78 -11.89
C ALA A 73 12.11 2.21 -11.59
N TYR A 74 10.94 2.59 -12.10
CA TYR A 74 10.29 3.88 -11.81
C TYR A 74 8.85 3.95 -12.37
N TYR A 75 8.03 4.79 -11.73
CA TYR A 75 6.74 5.26 -12.24
C TYR A 75 6.79 6.76 -12.63
N PRO A 76 6.82 7.11 -13.94
CA PRO A 76 6.83 8.50 -14.41
C PRO A 76 5.38 8.99 -14.55
N GLY A 77 4.77 9.47 -13.46
CA GLY A 77 3.32 9.67 -13.37
C GLY A 77 2.58 10.49 -14.45
N ALA A 78 3.27 11.17 -15.37
CA ALA A 78 2.64 11.78 -16.54
C ALA A 78 2.32 10.78 -17.68
N SER A 79 3.17 9.77 -17.87
CA SER A 79 3.08 8.80 -18.97
C SER A 79 2.33 7.53 -18.58
N ASP A 80 2.01 7.39 -17.29
CA ASP A 80 1.17 6.36 -16.71
C ASP A 80 1.52 4.89 -17.01
N TYR A 81 2.82 4.56 -16.96
CA TYR A 81 3.32 3.19 -17.07
C TYR A 81 4.29 2.88 -15.94
N VAL A 82 4.50 1.61 -15.61
CA VAL A 82 5.53 1.17 -14.67
C VAL A 82 6.72 0.65 -15.46
N GLN A 83 7.91 1.24 -15.25
CA GLN A 83 9.15 0.69 -15.77
C GLN A 83 9.78 -0.20 -14.71
N VAL A 84 10.22 -1.40 -15.10
CA VAL A 84 11.04 -2.27 -14.26
C VAL A 84 12.13 -2.92 -15.12
N PRO A 85 13.34 -3.19 -14.60
CA PRO A 85 14.31 -4.04 -15.29
C PRO A 85 13.75 -5.45 -15.55
N VAL A 86 14.40 -6.19 -16.45
CA VAL A 86 14.07 -7.60 -16.66
C VAL A 86 14.39 -8.41 -15.39
N LEU A 87 13.64 -9.50 -15.14
CA LEU A 87 13.74 -10.31 -13.93
C LEU A 87 15.18 -10.77 -13.65
N GLU A 88 15.94 -11.10 -14.70
CA GLU A 88 17.33 -11.56 -14.64
C GLU A 88 18.31 -10.49 -14.13
N SER A 89 17.88 -9.22 -14.08
CA SER A 89 18.66 -8.14 -13.47
C SER A 89 18.54 -8.09 -11.95
N PHE A 90 17.63 -8.89 -11.37
CA PHE A 90 17.42 -8.97 -9.93
C PHE A 90 18.10 -10.22 -9.35
N ARG A 91 18.50 -10.11 -8.08
CA ARG A 91 19.12 -11.22 -7.34
C ARG A 91 18.15 -12.38 -7.04
N SER A 92 16.86 -12.09 -7.02
CA SER A 92 15.80 -13.03 -6.68
C SER A 92 14.45 -12.54 -7.23
N PRO A 93 13.49 -13.46 -7.45
CA PRO A 93 12.10 -13.10 -7.76
C PRO A 93 11.46 -12.21 -6.69
N GLU A 94 11.76 -12.43 -5.40
CA GLU A 94 11.26 -11.63 -4.29
C GLU A 94 11.73 -10.18 -4.38
N ALA A 95 12.99 -9.96 -4.77
CA ALA A 95 13.51 -8.61 -5.00
C ALA A 95 12.81 -7.92 -6.18
N TYR A 96 12.49 -8.68 -7.24
CA TYR A 96 11.69 -8.18 -8.37
C TYR A 96 10.26 -7.81 -7.92
N CYS A 97 9.55 -8.73 -7.25
CA CYS A 97 8.19 -8.49 -6.76
C CYS A 97 8.14 -7.31 -5.77
N THR A 98 9.13 -7.19 -4.88
CA THR A 98 9.24 -6.05 -3.94
C THR A 98 9.37 -4.73 -4.70
N THR A 99 10.21 -4.69 -5.72
CA THR A 99 10.43 -3.50 -6.55
C THR A 99 9.17 -3.15 -7.35
N LEU A 100 8.51 -4.15 -7.93
CA LEU A 100 7.28 -3.95 -8.68
C LEU A 100 6.11 -3.50 -7.78
N ALA A 101 5.97 -4.09 -6.59
CA ALA A 101 4.99 -3.66 -5.59
C ALA A 101 5.20 -2.19 -5.17
N HIS A 102 6.46 -1.77 -5.04
CA HIS A 102 6.81 -0.39 -4.77
C HIS A 102 6.39 0.55 -5.93
N GLU A 103 6.72 0.22 -7.17
CA GLU A 103 6.32 1.05 -8.31
C GLU A 103 4.81 1.05 -8.56
N LEU A 104 4.10 -0.06 -8.32
CA LEU A 104 2.64 -0.11 -8.38
C LEU A 104 1.99 0.74 -7.29
N THR A 105 2.61 0.82 -6.11
CA THR A 105 2.19 1.77 -5.08
C THR A 105 2.27 3.20 -5.61
N HIS A 106 3.35 3.59 -6.29
CA HIS A 106 3.43 4.90 -6.94
C HIS A 106 2.40 5.04 -8.05
N TRP A 107 2.18 3.99 -8.84
CA TRP A 107 1.17 3.98 -9.89
C TRP A 107 -0.21 4.37 -9.34
N THR A 108 -0.66 3.86 -8.18
CA THR A 108 -1.98 4.25 -7.62
C THR A 108 -2.19 5.76 -7.41
N LYS A 109 -1.12 6.57 -7.40
CA LYS A 109 -1.16 8.02 -7.20
C LYS A 109 -1.77 8.82 -8.36
N HIS A 110 -1.82 8.26 -9.56
CA HIS A 110 -2.29 9.00 -10.73
C HIS A 110 -3.63 9.69 -10.50
N ARG A 111 -3.81 10.84 -11.14
CA ARG A 111 -5.00 11.69 -11.02
C ARG A 111 -6.32 10.99 -11.36
N SER A 112 -6.27 9.92 -12.16
CA SER A 112 -7.47 9.12 -12.50
C SER A 112 -7.76 7.99 -11.53
N ARG A 113 -6.93 7.82 -10.49
CA ARG A 113 -7.00 6.75 -9.49
C ARG A 113 -7.24 7.36 -8.10
N LEU A 114 -6.27 7.27 -7.20
CA LEU A 114 -6.44 7.76 -5.83
C LEU A 114 -6.08 9.24 -5.64
N ASP A 115 -5.44 9.87 -6.64
CA ASP A 115 -5.00 11.28 -6.62
C ASP A 115 -4.33 11.66 -5.27
N ARG A 116 -3.41 10.81 -4.81
CA ARG A 116 -2.79 10.95 -3.49
C ARG A 116 -1.69 12.01 -3.53
N GLU A 117 -1.96 13.20 -3.01
CA GLU A 117 -0.93 14.22 -2.79
C GLU A 117 -0.44 14.22 -1.34
N PHE A 118 0.89 14.15 -1.13
CA PHE A 118 1.52 14.32 0.19
C PHE A 118 1.82 15.79 0.55
N GLY A 119 1.15 16.73 -0.13
CA GLY A 119 1.46 18.15 -0.07
C GLY A 119 2.78 18.45 -0.79
N ARG A 120 2.72 19.16 -1.93
CA ARG A 120 3.93 19.52 -2.69
C ARG A 120 4.85 20.41 -1.86
N LYS A 121 5.95 19.85 -1.36
CA LYS A 121 7.15 20.61 -0.97
C LYS A 121 8.38 19.95 -1.56
N LYS A 122 8.62 20.28 -2.84
CA LYS A 122 9.80 19.95 -3.66
C LYS A 122 10.06 18.46 -3.89
N TRP A 123 10.49 18.16 -5.11
CA TRP A 123 11.01 16.85 -5.49
C TRP A 123 12.26 16.53 -4.65
N GLY A 124 12.32 15.34 -4.05
CA GLY A 124 13.55 14.74 -3.53
C GLY A 124 13.99 15.10 -2.11
N ASP A 125 13.16 14.97 -1.06
CA ASP A 125 13.74 14.64 0.26
C ASP A 125 12.73 14.12 1.31
N GLU A 126 11.52 14.69 1.38
CA GLU A 126 10.58 14.37 2.48
C GLU A 126 9.28 13.73 2.01
N GLY A 127 8.74 14.15 0.87
CA GLY A 127 7.52 13.55 0.30
C GLY A 127 7.75 12.15 -0.26
N TYR A 128 8.93 11.91 -0.87
CA TYR A 128 9.32 10.62 -1.42
C TYR A 128 9.48 9.57 -0.32
N ALA A 129 10.20 9.89 0.77
CA ALA A 129 10.32 9.00 1.91
C ALA A 129 8.95 8.54 2.46
N ARG A 130 7.96 9.44 2.51
CA ARG A 130 6.60 9.11 2.99
C ARG A 130 5.86 8.10 2.11
N GLU A 131 6.22 7.97 0.83
CA GLU A 131 5.57 7.08 -0.12
C GLU A 131 6.05 5.62 -0.01
N GLU A 132 7.23 5.40 0.55
CA GLU A 132 7.91 4.10 0.62
C GLU A 132 7.18 3.02 1.41
N LEU A 133 6.29 3.39 2.34
CA LEU A 133 5.59 2.43 3.18
C LEU A 133 4.56 1.58 2.43
N GLY A 134 4.03 2.05 1.29
CA GLY A 134 3.00 1.30 0.57
C GLY A 134 3.51 0.01 -0.06
N GLY A 135 4.74 0.00 -0.58
CA GLY A 135 5.37 -1.22 -1.09
C GLY A 135 5.51 -2.29 -0.01
N ALA A 136 5.85 -1.90 1.22
CA ALA A 136 5.96 -2.83 2.36
C ALA A 136 4.59 -3.40 2.77
N PHE A 137 3.52 -2.59 2.75
CA PHE A 137 2.17 -3.05 3.07
C PHE A 137 1.70 -4.07 2.02
N LEU A 138 1.91 -3.77 0.73
CA LEU A 138 1.54 -4.69 -0.34
C LEU A 138 2.37 -5.98 -0.31
N CYS A 139 3.68 -5.90 -0.02
CA CYS A 139 4.50 -7.11 0.14
C CYS A 139 4.01 -8.01 1.29
N ALA A 140 3.56 -7.41 2.40
CA ALA A 140 3.00 -8.15 3.53
C ALA A 140 1.73 -8.91 3.11
N ASP A 141 0.83 -8.26 2.37
CA ASP A 141 -0.40 -8.90 1.86
C ASP A 141 -0.12 -10.01 0.84
N LEU A 142 0.94 -9.86 0.03
CA LEU A 142 1.36 -10.86 -0.96
C LEU A 142 2.27 -11.96 -0.38
N ALA A 143 2.54 -11.94 0.93
CA ALA A 143 3.48 -12.85 1.60
C ALA A 143 4.90 -12.85 0.98
N ILE A 144 5.30 -11.72 0.36
CA ILE A 144 6.63 -11.48 -0.18
C ILE A 144 7.50 -10.89 0.92
N THR A 145 8.66 -11.49 1.17
CA THR A 145 9.61 -10.95 2.14
C THR A 145 10.53 -9.96 1.43
N PRO A 146 10.50 -8.66 1.77
CA PRO A 146 11.43 -7.70 1.19
C PRO A 146 12.86 -8.04 1.61
N GLU A 147 13.75 -8.19 0.65
CA GLU A 147 15.15 -8.40 0.96
C GLU A 147 15.87 -7.06 1.22
N PRO A 148 16.81 -6.98 2.18
CA PRO A 148 17.59 -5.76 2.41
C PRO A 148 18.45 -5.41 1.18
N GLY A 149 18.15 -4.31 0.49
CA GLY A 149 18.94 -3.74 -0.61
C GLY A 149 19.85 -2.60 -0.14
N GLU A 150 20.76 -2.17 -1.02
CA GLU A 150 21.79 -1.17 -0.72
C GLU A 150 21.22 0.25 -0.50
N ASP A 151 20.04 0.54 -1.08
CA ASP A 151 19.43 1.88 -1.02
C ASP A 151 18.65 2.17 0.29
N HIS A 152 18.41 1.16 1.15
CA HIS A 152 17.65 1.30 2.40
C HIS A 152 18.21 2.37 3.35
N ALA A 153 19.52 2.60 3.32
CA ALA A 153 20.18 3.59 4.16
C ALA A 153 19.72 5.03 3.86
N ALA A 154 19.57 5.38 2.57
CA ALA A 154 19.11 6.71 2.17
C ALA A 154 17.64 6.93 2.57
N TYR A 155 16.80 5.89 2.43
CA TYR A 155 15.40 5.91 2.84
C TYR A 155 15.24 6.11 4.35
N ILE A 156 15.99 5.35 5.15
CA ILE A 156 15.97 5.49 6.62
C ILE A 156 16.43 6.89 7.03
N GLN A 157 17.46 7.44 6.37
CA GLN A 157 17.93 8.80 6.65
C GLN A 157 16.84 9.85 6.34
N GLY A 158 16.13 9.72 5.23
CA GLY A 158 14.98 10.56 4.88
C GLY A 158 13.86 10.46 5.91
N TRP A 159 13.49 9.24 6.32
CA TRP A 159 12.48 9.00 7.35
C TRP A 159 12.86 9.59 8.71
N LEU A 160 14.12 9.49 9.13
CA LEU A 160 14.59 10.12 10.36
C LEU A 160 14.43 11.64 10.32
N LYS A 161 14.66 12.28 9.17
CA LYS A 161 14.44 13.72 8.98
C LYS A 161 12.95 14.06 9.05
N VAL A 162 12.10 13.31 8.35
CA VAL A 162 10.64 13.49 8.34
C VAL A 162 10.07 13.37 9.77
N LEU A 163 10.45 12.34 10.52
CA LEU A 163 9.91 12.08 11.86
C LEU A 163 10.44 13.04 12.92
N LYS A 164 11.66 13.58 12.75
CA LYS A 164 12.17 14.68 13.59
C LYS A 164 11.35 15.96 13.40
N ASN A 165 10.93 16.24 12.17
CA ASN A 165 10.17 17.45 11.83
C ASN A 165 8.67 17.32 12.12
N ASP A 166 8.10 16.13 11.92
CA ASP A 166 6.67 15.87 12.04
C ASP A 166 6.41 14.44 12.56
N LYS A 167 6.15 14.33 13.87
CA LYS A 167 5.83 13.05 14.53
C LYS A 167 4.52 12.43 14.03
N ARG A 168 3.64 13.21 13.38
CA ARG A 168 2.38 12.73 12.82
C ARG A 168 2.49 12.23 11.39
N ALA A 169 3.62 12.51 10.72
CA ALA A 169 3.84 12.11 9.34
C ALA A 169 3.70 10.59 9.12
N ILE A 170 4.07 9.78 10.12
CA ILE A 170 3.96 8.32 10.05
C ILE A 170 2.49 7.85 9.91
N PHE A 171 1.55 8.48 10.61
CA PHE A 171 0.13 8.12 10.52
C PHE A 171 -0.44 8.47 9.16
N ALA A 172 -0.09 9.65 8.63
CA ALA A 172 -0.52 10.04 7.29
C ALA A 172 0.05 9.07 6.24
N ALA A 173 1.35 8.78 6.30
CA ALA A 173 2.00 7.86 5.39
C ALA A 173 1.41 6.45 5.45
N ALA A 174 1.19 5.90 6.65
CA ALA A 174 0.53 4.61 6.83
C ALA A 174 -0.91 4.62 6.26
N ALA A 175 -1.69 5.69 6.49
CA ALA A 175 -3.03 5.81 5.91
C ALA A 175 -3.01 5.93 4.37
N HIS A 176 -1.97 6.55 3.80
CA HIS A 176 -1.79 6.59 2.34
C HIS A 176 -1.29 5.26 1.75
N ALA A 177 -0.46 4.52 2.50
CA ALA A 177 0.00 3.18 2.17
C ALA A 177 -1.17 2.21 2.16
N GLN A 178 -1.95 2.15 3.23
CA GLN A 178 -3.14 1.31 3.33
C GLN A 178 -4.12 1.57 2.18
N ARG A 179 -4.44 2.83 1.90
CA ARG A 179 -5.33 3.18 0.76
C ARG A 179 -4.80 2.71 -0.59
N ALA A 180 -3.47 2.72 -0.80
CA ALA A 180 -2.88 2.22 -2.03
C ALA A 180 -3.01 0.69 -2.13
N THR A 181 -2.70 -0.01 -1.04
CA THR A 181 -2.84 -1.46 -0.96
C THR A 181 -4.30 -1.89 -1.13
N ASP A 182 -5.23 -1.30 -0.39
CA ASP A 182 -6.67 -1.58 -0.49
C ASP A 182 -7.18 -1.41 -1.93
N TYR A 183 -6.73 -0.35 -2.60
CA TYR A 183 -7.12 -0.06 -3.98
C TYR A 183 -6.62 -1.13 -4.97
N LEU A 184 -5.39 -1.63 -4.80
CA LEU A 184 -4.84 -2.70 -5.62
C LEU A 184 -5.51 -4.05 -5.31
N CYS A 185 -5.83 -4.31 -4.04
CA CYS A 185 -6.57 -5.49 -3.62
C CYS A 185 -8.01 -5.50 -4.15
N GLN A 186 -8.65 -4.33 -4.30
CA GLN A 186 -9.98 -4.19 -4.92
C GLN A 186 -10.02 -4.49 -6.42
N MET A 187 -8.86 -4.53 -7.10
CA MET A 187 -8.76 -4.90 -8.51
C MET A 187 -8.73 -6.42 -8.72
N GLN A 188 -8.54 -7.19 -7.66
CA GLN A 188 -8.46 -8.64 -7.74
C GLN A 188 -9.85 -9.23 -8.00
N PRO A 189 -9.94 -10.32 -8.78
CA PRO A 189 -11.21 -10.99 -9.03
C PRO A 189 -11.85 -11.45 -7.72
N SER A 190 -13.17 -11.43 -7.65
CA SER A 190 -13.86 -12.02 -6.51
C SER A 190 -13.62 -13.53 -6.45
N ALA A 191 -13.69 -14.12 -5.26
CA ALA A 191 -13.49 -15.57 -5.06
C ALA A 191 -14.44 -16.46 -5.89
N GLU A 192 -15.57 -15.90 -6.38
CA GLU A 192 -16.49 -16.60 -7.28
C GLU A 192 -16.05 -16.50 -8.75
N GLU A 193 -15.50 -15.37 -9.17
CA GLU A 193 -14.93 -15.18 -10.52
C GLU A 193 -13.65 -16.00 -10.70
N GLU A 194 -12.82 -16.11 -9.66
CA GLU A 194 -11.59 -16.92 -9.70
C GLU A 194 -11.90 -18.41 -9.89
N LYS A 195 -12.92 -18.94 -9.21
CA LYS A 195 -13.41 -20.32 -9.41
C LYS A 195 -13.95 -20.54 -10.83
N HIS A 196 -14.60 -19.54 -11.41
CA HIS A 196 -15.11 -19.61 -12.78
C HIS A 196 -13.96 -19.62 -13.81
N ASN A 197 -12.99 -18.72 -13.65
CA ASN A 197 -11.84 -18.61 -14.54
C ASN A 197 -10.96 -19.87 -14.50
N ASN A 198 -10.70 -20.42 -13.31
CA ASN A 198 -9.93 -21.66 -13.16
C ASN A 198 -10.63 -22.89 -13.76
N ARG A 199 -11.97 -22.90 -13.79
CA ARG A 199 -12.75 -23.96 -14.47
C ARG A 199 -12.81 -23.78 -15.98
N ALA A 200 -12.69 -22.56 -16.49
CA ALA A 200 -12.68 -22.29 -17.93
C ALA A 200 -11.30 -22.53 -18.56
N ALA A 201 -10.22 -22.47 -17.77
CA ALA A 201 -8.85 -22.69 -18.19
C ALA A 201 -8.36 -24.15 -18.09
N ALA A 202 -9.16 -25.05 -17.51
CA ALA A 202 -8.89 -26.49 -17.35
C ALA A 202 -9.66 -27.33 -18.37
#